data_AF-A0A1I7Y2R6-F1
#
_entry.id   AF-A0A1I7Y2R6-F1
#
_cell.length_a   1.000
_cell.length_b   1.000
_cell.length_c   1.000
_cell.angle_alpha   90.00
_cell.angle_beta   90.00
_cell.angle_gamma   90.00
#
_symmetry.space_group_name_H-M   'P 1'
#
loop_
_entity.id
_entity.type
_entity.pdbx_description
1 polymer ?
#
loop_
_entity_poly.entity_id
_entity_poly.type
_entity_poly.pdbx_seq_one_letter_code
_entity_poly.pdbx_strand_id
1 'polypeptide(L)'
;MDDVPFLFVNAVLHCLNSESLSAPRPLWSSVAEEHHQKRKDYGFQLSNQYMDKCQFFVGQKRKYQYLTPEEWLRLDKTHLIVREMYVCSTKWTNTPYRTFEEAVQWSRGMAPYLNDIERMIVSMYLGDENERFDFLWKRPCRTLSYCRTDTSVLRWHFENNDRLKYRPCLTLSYYKKDTSVMKWHLENNDRLKRIATNLFSYDEVHDLLPLCAEKRLTWRMRFDLCSNTLKSVKTWQGDAQWDEIYPLVTNERTYVVPAQPEKGSAFYEDEHIRKEFLWTSDDGSSLTITWK
;
A
#
# COMPACT_ATOMS: atom_id res chain seq x y z
N MET A 1 -16.63 -20.00 -8.55
CA MET A 1 -16.10 -20.68 -7.35
C MET A 1 -14.89 -21.45 -7.84
N ASP A 2 -13.88 -20.73 -8.33
CA ASP A 2 -12.92 -21.27 -9.29
C ASP A 2 -11.51 -20.85 -8.86
N ASP A 3 -10.58 -21.80 -9.01
CA ASP A 3 -9.18 -21.81 -8.57
C ASP A 3 -8.91 -22.26 -7.13
N VAL A 4 -9.54 -23.39 -6.75
CA VAL A 4 -8.89 -24.33 -5.83
C VAL A 4 -7.86 -25.14 -6.66
N PRO A 5 -6.57 -25.19 -6.30
CA PRO A 5 -5.57 -25.92 -7.07
C PRO A 5 -6.00 -27.37 -7.28
N PHE A 6 -5.92 -27.89 -8.50
CA PHE A 6 -6.32 -29.26 -8.87
C PHE A 6 -5.71 -30.36 -7.97
N LEU A 7 -4.54 -30.10 -7.39
CA LEU A 7 -3.88 -30.97 -6.41
C LEU A 7 -4.63 -31.08 -5.07
N PHE A 8 -5.34 -30.04 -4.67
CA PHE A 8 -6.14 -29.99 -3.44
C PHE A 8 -7.39 -30.87 -3.56
N VAL A 9 -8.02 -30.91 -4.74
CA VAL A 9 -9.21 -31.74 -5.01
C VAL A 9 -8.84 -33.22 -5.09
N ASN A 10 -7.73 -33.57 -5.76
CA ASN A 10 -7.28 -34.96 -5.86
C ASN A 10 -6.84 -35.55 -4.50
N ALA A 11 -6.15 -34.79 -3.65
CA ALA A 11 -5.76 -35.25 -2.32
C ALA A 11 -6.98 -35.48 -1.41
N VAL A 12 -8.00 -34.61 -1.50
CA VAL A 12 -9.25 -34.76 -0.74
C VAL A 12 -10.07 -35.96 -1.23
N LEU A 13 -10.18 -36.18 -2.54
CA LEU A 13 -10.88 -37.35 -3.11
C LEU A 13 -10.18 -38.68 -2.80
N HIS A 14 -8.85 -38.71 -2.82
CA HIS A 14 -8.10 -39.94 -2.52
C HIS A 14 -8.19 -40.35 -1.03
N CYS A 15 -8.39 -39.39 -0.12
CA CYS A 15 -8.60 -39.65 1.31
C CYS A 15 -10.07 -39.96 1.67
N LEU A 16 -11.04 -39.54 0.85
CA LEU A 16 -12.45 -39.88 1.07
C LEU A 16 -12.82 -41.27 0.51
N ASN A 17 -12.09 -41.75 -0.50
CA ASN A 17 -12.34 -43.04 -1.15
C ASN A 17 -11.51 -44.21 -0.59
N SER A 18 -10.59 -43.99 0.36
CA SER A 18 -9.88 -45.09 1.00
C SER A 18 -10.59 -45.52 2.29
N GLU A 19 -11.21 -46.71 2.28
CA GLU A 19 -11.89 -47.33 3.42
C GLU A 19 -10.95 -47.71 4.60
N SER A 20 -9.68 -47.32 4.53
CA SER A 20 -8.68 -47.60 5.56
C SER A 20 -8.53 -46.40 6.50
N LEU A 21 -9.36 -46.37 7.54
CA LEU A 21 -9.31 -45.40 8.64
C LEU A 21 -8.08 -45.55 9.57
N SER A 22 -7.15 -46.48 9.27
CA SER A 22 -6.02 -46.83 10.15
C SER A 22 -4.70 -46.12 9.81
N ALA A 23 -4.61 -45.39 8.69
CA ALA A 23 -3.43 -44.58 8.39
C ALA A 23 -3.49 -43.24 9.14
N PRO A 24 -2.40 -42.80 9.81
CA PRO A 24 -2.36 -41.49 10.45
C PRO A 24 -2.56 -40.40 9.41
N ARG A 25 -3.67 -39.66 9.53
CA ARG A 25 -3.97 -38.54 8.65
C ARG A 25 -2.91 -37.46 8.90
N PRO A 26 -2.14 -37.01 7.89
CA PRO A 26 -1.27 -35.87 8.08
C PRO A 26 -2.13 -34.68 8.53
N LEU A 27 -1.68 -33.97 9.57
CA LEU A 27 -2.37 -32.77 10.00
C LEU A 27 -2.39 -31.80 8.81
N TRP A 28 -3.56 -31.50 8.27
CA TRP A 28 -3.70 -30.59 7.12
C TRP A 28 -3.03 -29.22 7.35
N SER A 29 -2.85 -28.82 8.61
CA SER A 29 -2.06 -27.65 8.98
C SER A 29 -0.59 -27.79 8.59
N SER A 30 0.04 -28.96 8.75
CA SER A 30 1.45 -29.17 8.38
C SER A 30 1.64 -29.16 6.87
N VAL A 31 0.70 -29.73 6.12
CA VAL A 31 0.72 -29.70 4.63
C VAL A 31 0.49 -28.28 4.11
N ALA A 32 -0.47 -27.56 4.69
CA ALA A 32 -0.72 -26.15 4.34
C ALA A 32 0.48 -25.27 4.68
N GLU A 33 1.12 -25.50 5.82
CA GLU A 33 2.30 -24.77 6.27
C GLU A 33 3.54 -25.09 5.42
N GLU A 34 3.74 -26.36 5.03
CA GLU A 34 4.80 -26.75 4.08
C GLU A 34 4.58 -26.08 2.71
N HIS A 35 3.36 -26.09 2.20
CA HIS A 35 3.02 -25.38 0.96
C HIS A 35 3.17 -23.86 1.10
N HIS A 36 2.86 -23.30 2.27
CA HIS A 36 3.03 -21.88 2.55
C HIS A 36 4.51 -21.50 2.61
N GLN A 37 5.35 -22.31 3.26
CA GLN A 37 6.80 -22.12 3.31
C GLN A 37 7.46 -22.26 1.93
N LYS A 38 6.89 -23.09 1.04
CA LYS A 38 7.34 -23.19 -0.35
C LYS A 38 7.00 -21.97 -1.20
N ARG A 39 5.96 -21.21 -0.84
CA ARG A 39 5.59 -19.99 -1.57
C ARG A 39 6.59 -18.89 -1.32
N LYS A 40 7.17 -18.37 -2.40
CA LYS A 40 8.08 -17.24 -2.35
C LYS A 40 7.37 -16.02 -2.91
N ASP A 41 7.20 -15.02 -2.06
CA ASP A 41 6.64 -13.73 -2.46
C ASP A 41 7.73 -12.85 -3.07
N TYR A 42 7.42 -12.28 -4.23
CA TYR A 42 8.27 -11.36 -4.95
C TYR A 42 7.62 -9.98 -5.06
N GLY A 43 8.48 -8.98 -5.16
CA GLY A 43 8.15 -7.63 -5.59
C GLY A 43 8.65 -7.40 -7.01
N PHE A 44 7.77 -6.96 -7.90
CA PHE A 44 8.13 -6.37 -9.18
C PHE A 44 8.55 -4.93 -8.96
N GLN A 45 9.68 -4.51 -9.52
CA GLN A 45 10.14 -3.13 -9.41
C GLN A 45 10.53 -2.57 -10.77
N LEU A 46 9.86 -1.48 -11.13
CA LEU A 46 10.18 -0.62 -12.26
C LEU A 46 10.66 0.72 -11.69
N SER A 47 11.83 1.14 -12.12
CA SER A 47 12.38 2.44 -11.74
C SER A 47 12.73 3.27 -12.96
N ASN A 48 12.36 4.55 -12.93
CA ASN A 48 12.72 5.53 -13.94
C ASN A 48 13.42 6.71 -13.26
N GLN A 49 14.69 6.92 -13.61
CA GLN A 49 15.52 7.98 -13.05
C GLN A 49 15.74 9.14 -14.03
N TYR A 50 15.78 8.85 -15.33
CA TYR A 50 16.06 9.79 -16.41
C TYR A 50 15.14 9.46 -17.59
N MET A 51 14.77 10.47 -18.40
CA MET A 51 13.72 10.32 -19.43
C MET A 51 13.89 9.10 -20.37
N ASP A 52 15.10 8.57 -20.54
CA ASP A 52 15.39 7.46 -21.45
C ASP A 52 15.84 6.15 -20.77
N LYS A 53 16.04 6.14 -19.44
CA LYS A 53 16.68 5.01 -18.73
C LYS A 53 15.85 4.50 -17.58
N CYS A 54 15.45 3.25 -17.72
CA CYS A 54 14.73 2.50 -16.71
C CYS A 54 15.62 1.43 -16.07
N GLN A 55 15.37 1.12 -14.80
CA GLN A 55 15.86 -0.09 -14.15
C GLN A 55 14.67 -1.00 -13.87
N PHE A 56 14.87 -2.29 -14.05
CA PHE A 56 13.84 -3.29 -13.86
C PHE A 56 14.43 -4.49 -13.15
N PHE A 57 13.78 -4.95 -12.09
CA PHE A 57 14.11 -6.22 -11.46
C PHE A 57 12.94 -6.80 -10.67
N VAL A 58 13.08 -8.07 -10.29
CA VAL A 58 12.14 -8.78 -9.42
C VAL A 58 12.88 -9.23 -8.17
N GLY A 59 12.49 -8.71 -7.01
CA GLY A 59 13.14 -8.98 -5.72
C GLY A 59 12.35 -9.94 -4.86
N GLN A 60 13.02 -10.86 -4.14
CA GLN A 60 12.33 -11.68 -3.16
C GLN A 60 12.13 -10.89 -1.86
N LYS A 61 10.91 -10.90 -1.31
CA LYS A 61 10.61 -10.21 -0.05
C LYS A 61 11.54 -10.75 1.07
N ARG A 62 12.12 -9.84 1.86
CA ARG A 62 13.08 -10.11 2.97
C ARG A 62 14.48 -10.58 2.59
N LYS A 63 14.81 -10.66 1.30
CA LYS A 63 16.19 -10.94 0.85
C LYS A 63 16.69 -9.77 0.03
N TYR A 64 17.97 -9.43 0.20
CA TYR A 64 18.67 -8.48 -0.66
C TYR A 64 19.05 -9.09 -2.02
N GLN A 65 18.30 -10.10 -2.47
CA GLN A 65 18.50 -10.78 -3.75
C GLN A 65 17.46 -10.27 -4.73
N TYR A 66 17.95 -9.74 -5.85
CA TYR A 66 17.15 -9.33 -6.99
C TYR A 66 17.52 -10.19 -8.19
N LEU A 67 16.53 -10.44 -9.03
CA LEU A 67 16.67 -11.14 -10.29
C LEU A 67 16.34 -10.18 -11.41
N THR A 68 17.07 -10.29 -12.51
CA THR A 68 16.61 -9.71 -13.76
C THR A 68 15.29 -10.37 -14.20
N PRO A 69 14.51 -9.71 -15.06
CA PRO A 69 13.25 -10.26 -15.57
C PRO A 69 13.44 -11.60 -16.25
N GLU A 70 14.51 -11.72 -17.02
CA GLU A 70 14.91 -12.91 -17.76
C GLU A 70 15.17 -14.07 -16.79
N GLU A 71 15.94 -13.82 -15.74
CA GLU A 71 16.25 -14.82 -14.74
C GLU A 71 14.97 -15.27 -14.02
N TRP A 72 14.14 -14.32 -13.58
CA TRP A 72 12.88 -14.66 -12.91
C TRP A 72 11.92 -15.42 -13.82
N LEU A 73 11.77 -15.00 -15.07
CA LEU A 73 10.92 -15.66 -16.08
C LEU A 73 11.45 -17.03 -16.50
N ARG A 74 12.71 -17.38 -16.23
CA ARG A 74 13.25 -18.73 -16.43
C ARG A 74 12.99 -19.66 -15.25
N LEU A 75 12.69 -19.13 -14.06
CA LEU A 75 12.39 -19.96 -12.90
C LEU A 75 11.10 -20.77 -13.09
N ASP A 76 10.99 -21.85 -12.34
CA ASP A 76 9.73 -22.56 -12.14
C ASP A 76 8.76 -21.67 -11.34
N LYS A 77 7.63 -21.31 -11.96
CA LYS A 77 6.63 -20.39 -11.38
C LYS A 77 5.60 -21.09 -10.52
N THR A 78 5.65 -22.42 -10.39
CA THR A 78 4.65 -23.22 -9.66
C THR A 78 4.42 -22.73 -8.23
N HIS A 79 5.43 -22.12 -7.60
CA HIS A 79 5.35 -21.57 -6.24
C HIS A 79 5.81 -20.10 -6.11
N LEU A 80 5.93 -19.38 -7.22
CA LEU A 80 6.36 -17.97 -7.21
C LEU A 80 5.15 -17.07 -7.44
N ILE A 81 4.97 -16.08 -6.58
CA ILE A 81 3.88 -15.12 -6.69
C ILE A 81 4.46 -13.73 -6.56
N VAL A 82 4.08 -12.84 -7.47
CA VAL A 82 4.38 -11.42 -7.33
C VAL A 82 3.25 -10.76 -6.53
N ARG A 83 3.56 -10.35 -5.30
CA ARG A 83 2.62 -9.73 -4.37
C ARG A 83 2.73 -8.23 -4.32
N GLU A 84 3.86 -7.68 -4.73
CA GLU A 84 4.13 -6.26 -4.61
C GLU A 84 4.58 -5.69 -5.95
N MET A 85 4.14 -4.46 -6.23
CA MET A 85 4.53 -3.73 -7.43
C MET A 85 5.03 -2.36 -7.03
N TYR A 86 6.26 -2.06 -7.40
CA TYR A 86 6.95 -0.81 -7.09
C TYR A 86 7.23 -0.08 -8.40
N VAL A 87 6.74 1.15 -8.50
CA VAL A 87 6.98 2.03 -9.64
C VAL A 87 7.53 3.35 -9.10
N CYS A 88 8.84 3.50 -9.06
CA CYS A 88 9.52 4.49 -8.22
C CYS A 88 10.72 5.14 -8.91
N SER A 89 11.16 6.33 -8.48
CA SER A 89 12.33 6.99 -9.09
C SER A 89 13.66 6.65 -8.42
N THR A 90 13.69 5.64 -7.55
CA THR A 90 14.87 5.27 -6.76
C THR A 90 15.87 4.49 -7.60
N LYS A 91 17.12 4.94 -7.59
CA LYS A 91 18.24 4.25 -8.23
C LYS A 91 18.68 3.03 -7.42
N TRP A 92 18.95 1.94 -8.13
CA TRP A 92 19.62 0.77 -7.59
C TRP A 92 21.04 0.68 -8.15
N THR A 93 22.04 0.56 -7.28
CA THR A 93 23.45 0.63 -7.68
C THR A 93 23.89 -0.57 -8.51
N ASN A 94 23.22 -1.70 -8.37
CA ASN A 94 23.68 -2.98 -8.90
C ASN A 94 22.73 -3.59 -9.97
N THR A 95 21.86 -2.77 -10.54
CA THR A 95 20.93 -3.18 -11.60
C THR A 95 21.27 -2.45 -12.89
N PRO A 96 21.42 -3.16 -14.03
CA PRO A 96 21.70 -2.51 -15.30
C PRO A 96 20.55 -1.57 -15.69
N TYR A 97 20.91 -0.46 -16.33
CA TYR A 97 19.94 0.38 -17.01
C TYR A 97 19.50 -0.30 -18.31
N ARG A 98 18.24 -0.06 -18.66
CA ARG A 98 17.58 -0.53 -19.87
C ARG A 98 16.93 0.64 -20.58
N THR A 99 16.72 0.48 -21.87
CA THR A 99 15.92 1.46 -22.61
C THR A 99 14.48 1.41 -22.13
N PHE A 100 13.75 2.48 -22.42
CA PHE A 100 12.33 2.55 -22.13
C PHE A 100 11.55 1.41 -22.82
N GLU A 101 11.83 1.15 -24.10
CA GLU A 101 11.19 0.08 -24.89
C GLU A 101 11.42 -1.30 -24.28
N GLU A 102 12.65 -1.59 -23.85
CA GLU A 102 12.97 -2.84 -23.16
C GLU A 102 12.15 -2.95 -21.85
N ALA A 103 12.09 -1.87 -21.07
CA ALA A 103 11.32 -1.87 -19.82
C ALA A 103 9.83 -2.12 -20.05
N VAL A 104 9.23 -1.57 -21.11
CA VAL A 104 7.85 -1.86 -21.51
C VAL A 104 7.68 -3.32 -21.90
N GLN A 105 8.57 -3.85 -22.75
CA GLN A 105 8.51 -5.25 -23.20
C GLN A 105 8.59 -6.22 -22.02
N TRP A 106 9.54 -6.02 -21.11
CA TRP A 106 9.68 -6.86 -19.91
C TRP A 106 8.50 -6.72 -18.96
N SER A 107 7.97 -5.50 -18.79
CA SER A 107 6.78 -5.26 -17.99
C SER A 107 5.57 -6.01 -18.56
N ARG A 108 5.40 -6.01 -19.89
CA ARG A 108 4.34 -6.79 -20.56
C ARG A 108 4.51 -8.29 -20.33
N GLY A 109 5.75 -8.79 -20.41
CA GLY A 109 6.06 -10.19 -20.09
C GLY A 109 5.72 -10.58 -18.65
N MET A 110 5.82 -9.63 -17.71
CA MET A 110 5.46 -9.85 -16.31
C MET A 110 3.95 -9.73 -16.01
N ALA A 111 3.20 -9.03 -16.86
CA ALA A 111 1.79 -8.71 -16.61
C ALA A 111 0.88 -9.91 -16.26
N PRO A 112 1.06 -11.12 -16.83
CA PRO A 112 0.28 -12.31 -16.44
C PRO A 112 0.48 -12.75 -14.99
N TYR A 113 1.57 -12.34 -14.33
CA TYR A 113 1.91 -12.69 -12.95
C TYR A 113 1.55 -11.60 -11.94
N LEU A 114 0.98 -10.49 -12.40
CA LEU A 114 0.61 -9.30 -11.62
C LEU A 114 -0.89 -9.24 -11.32
N ASN A 115 -1.53 -10.39 -11.13
CA ASN A 115 -2.97 -10.58 -11.03
C ASN A 115 -3.48 -10.65 -9.58
N ASP A 116 -2.60 -10.82 -8.59
CA ASP A 116 -2.95 -10.89 -7.16
C ASP A 116 -2.04 -9.98 -6.30
N ILE A 117 -1.89 -8.73 -6.75
CA ILE A 117 -1.07 -7.72 -6.08
C ILE A 117 -1.70 -7.39 -4.73
N GLU A 118 -0.95 -7.61 -3.66
CA GLU A 118 -1.30 -7.16 -2.33
C GLU A 118 -1.06 -5.66 -2.19
N ARG A 119 0.09 -5.18 -2.69
CA ARG A 119 0.49 -3.77 -2.54
C ARG A 119 1.09 -3.20 -3.80
N MET A 120 0.58 -2.07 -4.24
CA MET A 120 1.12 -1.26 -5.32
C MET A 120 1.66 0.06 -4.73
N ILE A 121 2.91 0.39 -5.02
CA ILE A 121 3.53 1.65 -4.63
C ILE A 121 3.96 2.40 -5.88
N VAL A 122 3.42 3.60 -6.06
CA VAL A 122 3.70 4.48 -7.19
C VAL A 122 4.28 5.79 -6.67
N SER A 123 5.55 6.01 -6.95
CA SER A 123 6.33 7.18 -6.54
C SER A 123 7.17 7.78 -7.67
N MET A 124 6.89 7.45 -8.94
CA MET A 124 7.48 8.14 -10.09
C MET A 124 6.42 8.72 -11.02
N TYR A 125 6.82 9.76 -11.76
CA TYR A 125 6.06 10.30 -12.89
C TYR A 125 6.60 9.65 -14.16
N LEU A 126 5.73 9.05 -14.97
CA LEU A 126 6.08 8.55 -16.31
C LEU A 126 5.60 9.49 -17.42
N GLY A 127 4.96 10.61 -17.08
CA GLY A 127 4.39 11.54 -18.06
C GLY A 127 3.45 10.90 -19.05
N ASP A 128 3.48 11.38 -20.30
CA ASP A 128 2.66 10.85 -21.40
C ASP A 128 2.98 9.36 -21.67
N GLU A 129 4.10 8.86 -21.16
CA GLU A 129 4.48 7.46 -21.24
C GLU A 129 3.69 6.56 -20.26
N ASN A 130 2.87 7.15 -19.38
CA ASN A 130 1.89 6.42 -18.55
C ASN A 130 1.01 5.50 -19.41
N GLU A 131 0.63 5.95 -20.61
CA GLU A 131 -0.16 5.17 -21.56
C GLU A 131 0.58 3.93 -22.08
N ARG A 132 1.92 3.92 -22.02
CA ARG A 132 2.69 2.74 -22.44
C ARG A 132 2.74 1.66 -21.35
N PHE A 133 2.51 2.04 -20.08
CA PHE A 133 2.43 1.13 -18.93
C PHE A 133 1.00 0.89 -18.43
N ASP A 134 0.02 1.26 -19.23
CA ASP A 134 -1.41 1.13 -18.98
C ASP A 134 -1.79 -0.27 -18.42
N PHE A 135 -1.23 -1.33 -18.99
CA PHE A 135 -1.49 -2.70 -18.58
C PHE A 135 -1.05 -3.03 -17.14
N LEU A 136 -0.13 -2.26 -16.55
CA LEU A 136 0.25 -2.36 -15.13
C LEU A 136 -0.80 -1.72 -14.23
N TRP A 137 -1.36 -0.58 -14.65
CA TRP A 137 -2.37 0.13 -13.90
C TRP A 137 -3.74 -0.57 -13.92
N LYS A 138 -4.00 -1.43 -14.93
CA LYS A 138 -5.18 -2.31 -14.95
C LYS A 138 -5.11 -3.48 -13.96
N ARG A 139 -4.04 -3.60 -13.17
CA ARG A 139 -3.89 -4.70 -12.21
C ARG A 139 -4.57 -4.36 -10.89
N PRO A 140 -5.50 -5.19 -10.39
CA PRO A 140 -6.14 -4.93 -9.11
C PRO A 140 -5.10 -5.04 -7.99
N CYS A 141 -5.20 -4.18 -6.98
CA CYS A 141 -4.37 -4.26 -5.79
C CYS A 141 -5.19 -4.07 -4.51
N ARG A 142 -4.77 -4.69 -3.40
CA ARG A 142 -5.45 -4.49 -2.10
C ARG A 142 -5.07 -3.18 -1.42
N THR A 143 -3.82 -2.77 -1.59
CA THR A 143 -3.28 -1.52 -1.06
C THR A 143 -2.63 -0.73 -2.17
N LEU A 144 -3.09 0.50 -2.39
CA LEU A 144 -2.45 1.45 -3.31
C LEU A 144 -1.77 2.55 -2.50
N SER A 145 -0.47 2.75 -2.71
CA SER A 145 0.30 3.83 -2.10
C SER A 145 0.83 4.75 -3.18
N TYR A 146 0.42 6.01 -3.15
CA TYR A 146 0.73 7.00 -4.16
C TYR A 146 1.23 8.30 -3.52
N CYS A 147 2.36 8.83 -4.04
CA CYS A 147 3.01 10.00 -3.45
C CYS A 147 3.49 11.06 -4.47
N ARG A 148 3.00 11.01 -5.72
CA ARG A 148 3.38 11.97 -6.79
C ARG A 148 2.28 13.00 -7.05
N THR A 149 2.57 14.03 -7.85
CA THR A 149 1.64 15.14 -8.15
C THR A 149 0.68 14.83 -9.29
N ASP A 150 1.02 13.87 -10.14
CA ASP A 150 0.26 13.54 -11.34
C ASP A 150 -0.88 12.55 -11.06
N THR A 151 -2.08 13.09 -10.90
CA THR A 151 -3.26 12.27 -10.62
C THR A 151 -3.75 11.47 -11.82
N SER A 152 -3.16 11.63 -13.02
CA SER A 152 -3.53 10.85 -14.20
C SER A 152 -3.35 9.35 -13.98
N VAL A 153 -2.27 8.89 -13.35
CA VAL A 153 -2.04 7.46 -13.06
C VAL A 153 -3.11 6.89 -12.14
N LEU A 154 -3.49 7.66 -11.11
CA LEU A 154 -4.52 7.25 -10.17
C LEU A 154 -5.87 7.18 -10.87
N ARG A 155 -6.24 8.26 -11.56
CA ARG A 155 -7.45 8.33 -12.36
C ARG A 155 -7.51 7.15 -13.33
N TRP A 156 -6.42 6.87 -14.03
CA TRP A 156 -6.34 5.79 -14.98
C TRP A 156 -6.44 4.40 -14.33
N HIS A 157 -5.69 4.15 -13.24
CA HIS A 157 -5.76 2.92 -12.43
C HIS A 157 -7.18 2.62 -11.94
N PHE A 158 -7.97 3.67 -11.73
CA PHE A 158 -9.31 3.57 -11.19
C PHE A 158 -10.41 3.51 -12.26
N GLU A 159 -10.37 4.39 -13.25
CA GLU A 159 -11.36 4.45 -14.33
C GLU A 159 -11.26 3.27 -15.29
N ASN A 160 -10.04 2.77 -15.55
CA ASN A 160 -9.80 1.76 -16.59
C ASN A 160 -9.63 0.33 -16.04
N ASN A 161 -9.91 0.13 -14.75
CA ASN A 161 -9.70 -1.15 -14.09
C ASN A 161 -11.02 -1.74 -13.60
N ASP A 162 -11.79 -2.30 -14.52
CA ASP A 162 -13.03 -3.03 -14.21
C ASP A 162 -12.84 -4.15 -13.18
N ARG A 163 -11.61 -4.67 -13.04
CA ARG A 163 -11.30 -5.71 -12.05
C ARG A 163 -11.36 -5.18 -10.62
N LEU A 164 -11.24 -3.87 -10.40
CA LEU A 164 -11.45 -3.27 -9.08
C LEU A 164 -12.90 -3.43 -8.59
N LYS A 165 -13.88 -3.63 -9.48
CA LYS A 165 -15.26 -3.99 -9.08
C LYS A 165 -15.29 -5.31 -8.29
N TYR A 166 -14.51 -6.30 -8.72
CA TYR A 166 -14.45 -7.62 -8.09
C TYR A 166 -13.37 -7.72 -7.00
N ARG A 167 -12.28 -6.95 -7.15
CA ARG A 167 -11.15 -6.89 -6.21
C ARG A 167 -10.79 -5.44 -5.88
N PRO A 168 -11.64 -4.77 -5.09
CA PRO A 168 -11.42 -3.37 -4.75
C PRO A 168 -10.23 -3.18 -3.84
N CYS A 169 -9.66 -1.98 -3.95
CA CYS A 169 -8.63 -1.50 -3.04
C CYS A 169 -9.23 -1.37 -1.63
N LEU A 170 -8.63 -2.04 -0.64
CA LEU A 170 -9.08 -1.95 0.75
C LEU A 170 -8.39 -0.80 1.49
N THR A 171 -7.24 -0.36 1.00
CA THR A 171 -6.43 0.69 1.64
C THR A 171 -5.80 1.62 0.62
N LEU A 172 -6.14 2.91 0.71
CA LEU A 172 -5.49 3.98 -0.06
C LEU A 172 -4.48 4.71 0.82
N SER A 173 -3.22 4.79 0.41
CA SER A 173 -2.21 5.69 1.01
C SER A 173 -1.88 6.82 0.04
N TYR A 174 -2.31 8.04 0.32
CA TYR A 174 -2.26 9.19 -0.57
C TYR A 174 -1.67 10.42 0.12
N TYR A 175 -0.44 10.79 -0.24
CA TYR A 175 0.34 11.81 0.47
C TYR A 175 0.36 13.18 -0.24
N LYS A 176 -0.73 13.53 -0.92
CA LYS A 176 -0.87 14.84 -1.59
C LYS A 176 -2.13 15.54 -1.13
N LYS A 177 -2.20 16.83 -1.45
CA LYS A 177 -3.30 17.73 -1.08
C LYS A 177 -4.46 17.77 -2.07
N ASP A 178 -4.38 17.07 -3.21
CA ASP A 178 -5.49 17.04 -4.16
C ASP A 178 -6.56 16.04 -3.68
N THR A 179 -7.66 16.60 -3.21
CA THR A 179 -8.79 15.87 -2.63
C THR A 179 -9.69 15.24 -3.68
N SER A 180 -9.57 15.61 -4.97
CA SER A 180 -10.42 15.08 -6.05
C SER A 180 -10.27 13.57 -6.23
N VAL A 181 -9.03 13.07 -6.12
CA VAL A 181 -8.74 11.63 -6.17
C VAL A 181 -9.38 10.91 -4.99
N MET A 182 -9.23 11.48 -3.78
CA MET A 182 -9.77 10.88 -2.57
C MET A 182 -11.30 10.83 -2.63
N LYS A 183 -11.92 11.92 -3.08
CA LYS A 183 -13.36 12.01 -3.33
C LYS A 183 -13.84 10.94 -4.29
N TRP A 184 -13.21 10.83 -5.45
CA TRP A 184 -13.56 9.81 -6.42
C TRP A 184 -13.44 8.40 -5.83
N HIS A 185 -12.38 8.13 -5.06
CA HIS A 185 -12.17 6.82 -4.44
C HIS A 185 -13.23 6.51 -3.38
N LEU A 186 -13.64 7.50 -2.60
CA LEU A 186 -14.75 7.37 -1.68
C LEU A 186 -16.04 7.05 -2.42
N GLU A 187 -16.38 7.81 -3.46
CA GLU A 187 -17.61 7.65 -4.24
C GLU A 187 -17.69 6.28 -4.96
N ASN A 188 -16.57 5.77 -5.47
CA ASN A 188 -16.56 4.61 -6.38
C ASN A 188 -16.03 3.31 -5.76
N ASN A 189 -15.67 3.30 -4.46
CA ASN A 189 -15.13 2.10 -3.80
C ASN A 189 -15.83 1.80 -2.46
N ASP A 190 -16.91 1.04 -2.52
CA ASP A 190 -17.70 0.64 -1.33
C ASP A 190 -16.98 -0.32 -0.37
N ARG A 191 -15.86 -0.91 -0.81
CA ARG A 191 -15.09 -1.85 0.00
C ARG A 191 -13.81 -1.23 0.57
N LEU A 192 -13.59 0.05 0.31
CA LEU A 192 -12.54 0.80 0.98
C LEU A 192 -12.77 0.69 2.49
N LYS A 193 -11.72 0.40 3.24
CA LYS A 193 -11.78 0.31 4.71
C LYS A 193 -10.94 1.37 5.38
N ARG A 194 -9.88 1.80 4.69
CA ARG A 194 -8.86 2.65 5.27
C ARG A 194 -8.26 3.61 4.26
N ILE A 195 -8.08 4.85 4.71
CA ILE A 195 -7.32 5.86 4.00
C ILE A 195 -6.15 6.27 4.88
N ALA A 196 -4.97 6.47 4.30
CA ALA A 196 -3.80 7.02 4.95
C ALA A 196 -3.31 8.23 4.16
N THR A 197 -3.30 9.42 4.73
CA THR A 197 -2.90 10.64 4.02
C THR A 197 -1.86 11.45 4.78
N ASN A 198 -1.38 12.53 4.16
CA ASN A 198 -0.84 13.65 4.94
C ASN A 198 -1.96 14.34 5.73
N LEU A 199 -1.61 15.13 6.74
CA LEU A 199 -2.57 15.97 7.45
C LEU A 199 -3.15 17.03 6.50
N PHE A 200 -4.47 16.99 6.35
CA PHE A 200 -5.28 18.05 5.76
C PHE A 200 -5.77 18.99 6.86
N SER A 201 -6.12 20.23 6.54
CA SER A 201 -7.05 20.97 7.40
C SER A 201 -8.46 20.39 7.28
N TYR A 202 -9.31 20.64 8.27
CA TYR A 202 -10.71 20.27 8.25
C TYR A 202 -11.40 20.85 7.00
N ASP A 203 -11.20 22.15 6.73
CA ASP A 203 -11.82 22.84 5.60
C ASP A 203 -11.45 22.22 4.24
N GLU A 204 -10.21 21.74 4.10
CA GLU A 204 -9.73 21.09 2.87
C GLU A 204 -10.51 19.81 2.54
N VAL A 205 -11.08 19.14 3.54
CA VAL A 205 -11.71 17.81 3.37
C VAL A 205 -13.11 17.70 3.96
N HIS A 206 -13.72 18.81 4.39
CA HIS A 206 -15.01 18.80 5.07
C HIS A 206 -16.11 18.15 4.20
N ASP A 207 -16.04 18.34 2.87
CA ASP A 207 -16.98 17.76 1.90
C ASP A 207 -16.83 16.25 1.73
N LEU A 208 -15.71 15.68 2.18
CA LEU A 208 -15.42 14.24 2.11
C LEU A 208 -15.82 13.50 3.38
N LEU A 209 -16.00 14.21 4.49
CA LEU A 209 -16.37 13.61 5.77
C LEU A 209 -17.70 12.84 5.70
N PRO A 210 -18.78 13.35 5.08
CA PRO A 210 -20.03 12.58 4.97
C PRO A 210 -19.83 11.23 4.26
N LEU A 211 -19.01 11.19 3.21
CA LEU A 211 -18.70 9.95 2.48
C LEU A 211 -17.86 8.98 3.32
N CYS A 212 -16.89 9.50 4.07
CA CYS A 212 -16.09 8.69 5.00
C CYS A 212 -16.96 8.10 6.12
N ALA A 213 -17.92 8.89 6.61
CA ALA A 213 -18.89 8.53 7.63
C ALA A 213 -19.84 7.42 7.17
N GLU A 214 -20.45 7.59 6.00
CA GLU A 214 -21.32 6.59 5.36
C GLU A 214 -20.62 5.23 5.25
N LYS A 215 -19.33 5.25 4.90
CA LYS A 215 -18.52 4.05 4.67
C LYS A 215 -17.80 3.53 5.91
N ARG A 216 -17.96 4.17 7.08
CA ARG A 216 -17.31 3.83 8.36
C ARG A 216 -15.80 3.62 8.21
N LEU A 217 -15.14 4.54 7.50
CA LEU A 217 -13.73 4.40 7.18
C LEU A 217 -12.82 4.69 8.38
N THR A 218 -11.69 3.99 8.43
CA THR A 218 -10.56 4.41 9.25
C THR A 218 -9.69 5.39 8.47
N TRP A 219 -9.55 6.62 8.94
CA TRP A 219 -8.71 7.64 8.30
C TRP A 219 -7.47 7.94 9.14
N ARG A 220 -6.32 7.50 8.65
CA ARG A 220 -5.01 7.80 9.23
C ARG A 220 -4.39 9.04 8.56
N MET A 221 -4.01 10.04 9.34
CA MET A 221 -3.35 11.26 8.85
C MET A 221 -1.95 11.36 9.43
N ARG A 222 -0.93 11.46 8.57
CA ARG A 222 0.49 11.57 8.95
C ARG A 222 1.00 12.99 8.76
N PHE A 223 1.81 13.49 9.67
CA PHE A 223 2.42 14.81 9.53
C PHE A 223 3.67 14.97 10.38
N ASP A 224 4.59 15.81 9.91
CA ASP A 224 5.70 16.27 10.75
C ASP A 224 5.21 17.38 11.67
N LEU A 225 5.68 17.40 12.91
CA LEU A 225 5.32 18.43 13.86
C LEU A 225 6.03 19.75 13.55
N CYS A 226 5.31 20.66 12.89
CA CYS A 226 5.74 22.02 12.62
C CYS A 226 4.59 23.01 12.81
N SER A 227 4.88 24.31 12.84
CA SER A 227 3.88 25.36 13.08
C SER A 227 2.72 25.34 12.08
N ASN A 228 2.99 24.96 10.83
CA ASN A 228 1.97 24.85 9.78
C ASN A 228 1.04 23.66 9.98
N THR A 229 1.57 22.49 10.33
CA THR A 229 0.75 21.28 10.55
C THR A 229 -0.05 21.40 11.84
N LEU A 230 0.48 22.04 12.88
CA LEU A 230 -0.27 22.33 14.11
C LEU A 230 -1.49 23.23 13.84
N LYS A 231 -1.38 24.22 12.94
CA LYS A 231 -2.56 25.01 12.51
C LYS A 231 -3.62 24.11 11.88
N SER A 232 -3.22 23.17 11.02
CA SER A 232 -4.14 22.19 10.45
C SER A 232 -4.76 21.28 11.51
N VAL A 233 -3.99 20.77 12.49
CA VAL A 233 -4.55 19.97 13.60
C VAL A 233 -5.63 20.75 14.35
N LYS A 234 -5.39 22.04 14.65
CA LYS A 234 -6.37 22.90 15.32
C LYS A 234 -7.68 23.06 14.56
N THR A 235 -7.68 22.98 13.22
CA THR A 235 -8.93 23.02 12.46
C THR A 235 -9.82 21.79 12.68
N TRP A 236 -9.24 20.64 13.07
CA TRP A 236 -9.99 19.43 13.44
C TRP A 236 -10.56 19.46 14.85
N GLN A 237 -10.18 20.46 15.65
CA GLN A 237 -10.67 20.62 17.00
C GLN A 237 -12.17 20.98 17.01
N GLY A 238 -12.64 21.81 16.07
CA GLY A 238 -14.05 22.27 16.04
C GLY A 238 -14.51 22.77 17.42
N ASP A 239 -15.68 22.32 17.87
CA ASP A 239 -16.22 22.54 19.23
C ASP A 239 -15.79 21.47 20.24
N ALA A 240 -15.00 20.46 19.83
CA ALA A 240 -14.50 19.47 20.76
C ALA A 240 -13.62 20.18 21.80
N GLN A 241 -13.93 19.97 23.09
CA GLN A 241 -13.14 20.50 24.19
C GLN A 241 -11.83 19.73 24.32
N TRP A 242 -10.89 20.01 23.42
CA TRP A 242 -9.50 19.72 23.69
C TRP A 242 -9.12 20.79 24.72
N ASP A 243 -8.85 20.38 25.96
CA ASP A 243 -8.42 21.27 27.06
C ASP A 243 -6.98 21.78 26.80
N GLU A 244 -6.69 22.24 25.57
CA GLU A 244 -5.41 22.74 25.08
C GLU A 244 -4.44 21.63 24.60
N ILE A 245 -3.89 21.81 23.40
CA ILE A 245 -2.80 20.99 22.87
C ILE A 245 -1.50 21.48 23.54
N TYR A 246 -1.15 20.91 24.70
CA TYR A 246 0.13 21.17 25.36
C TYR A 246 1.16 20.11 24.99
N PRO A 247 2.37 20.46 24.54
CA PRO A 247 3.44 19.49 24.33
C PRO A 247 4.00 18.99 25.68
N LEU A 248 3.89 17.68 25.96
CA LEU A 248 4.62 17.02 27.05
C LEU A 248 5.65 16.01 26.50
N VAL A 249 6.78 15.94 27.20
CA VAL A 249 8.13 15.74 26.67
C VAL A 249 8.71 14.38 27.16
N THR A 250 8.97 13.40 26.27
CA THR A 250 9.77 12.17 26.59
C THR A 250 10.70 11.66 25.43
N ASN A 251 12.04 11.87 25.47
CA ASN A 251 13.08 11.44 24.48
C ASN A 251 13.74 10.14 24.96
N GLU A 252 14.31 9.44 23.99
CA GLU A 252 15.37 8.43 24.17
C GLU A 252 16.79 8.97 23.84
N ARG A 253 16.93 10.19 23.30
CA ARG A 253 18.22 10.88 23.17
C ARG A 253 18.64 11.57 24.47
N THR A 254 19.66 11.02 25.13
CA THR A 254 20.19 11.40 26.46
C THR A 254 20.92 12.75 26.54
N TYR A 255 20.99 13.54 25.47
CA TYR A 255 21.80 14.78 25.43
C TYR A 255 20.99 16.08 25.46
N VAL A 256 19.66 16.03 25.52
CA VAL A 256 18.80 17.21 25.65
C VAL A 256 17.86 17.00 26.84
N VAL A 257 17.97 17.86 27.85
CA VAL A 257 17.12 17.84 29.06
C VAL A 257 16.14 19.01 28.97
N PRO A 258 14.81 18.77 29.03
CA PRO A 258 14.13 17.48 29.13
C PRO A 258 13.91 16.80 27.78
N ALA A 259 13.83 15.49 27.85
CA ALA A 259 13.82 14.56 26.75
C ALA A 259 12.46 14.60 25.99
N GLN A 260 12.31 14.81 24.65
CA GLN A 260 11.02 14.85 23.87
C GLN A 260 10.68 13.62 22.97
N PRO A 261 9.41 13.24 22.70
CA PRO A 261 9.07 12.05 21.90
C PRO A 261 9.23 12.29 20.39
N GLU A 262 10.03 11.46 19.71
CA GLU A 262 10.30 11.56 18.27
C GLU A 262 9.09 11.18 17.39
N LYS A 263 8.11 10.45 17.93
CA LYS A 263 6.90 10.02 17.21
C LYS A 263 5.73 9.79 18.15
N GLY A 264 4.50 9.87 17.65
CA GLY A 264 3.33 9.45 18.41
C GLY A 264 2.06 9.35 17.58
N SER A 265 0.97 9.01 18.27
CA SER A 265 -0.34 8.79 17.68
C SER A 265 -1.47 9.28 18.59
N ALA A 266 -2.54 9.79 18.00
CA ALA A 266 -3.78 10.07 18.70
C ALA A 266 -4.99 9.63 17.89
N PHE A 267 -6.03 9.21 18.59
CA PHE A 267 -7.23 8.62 18.01
C PHE A 267 -8.42 9.49 18.34
N TYR A 268 -9.07 10.05 17.33
CA TYR A 268 -10.35 10.72 17.49
C TYR A 268 -11.41 9.87 16.80
N GLU A 269 -12.43 9.46 17.54
CA GLU A 269 -13.56 8.73 17.00
C GLU A 269 -14.81 9.56 17.25
N ASP A 270 -15.48 9.95 16.17
CA ASP A 270 -16.86 10.45 16.25
C ASP A 270 -17.82 9.30 15.92
N GLU A 271 -19.13 9.57 15.90
CA GLU A 271 -20.16 8.55 15.64
C GLU A 271 -20.01 7.84 14.29
N HIS A 272 -19.15 8.32 13.39
CA HIS A 272 -19.11 7.86 12.01
C HIS A 272 -17.71 7.54 11.45
N ILE A 273 -16.64 8.12 12.00
CA ILE A 273 -15.28 8.00 11.46
C ILE A 273 -14.27 7.85 12.60
N ARG A 274 -13.42 6.81 12.49
CA ARG A 274 -12.22 6.69 13.30
C ARG A 274 -11.05 7.40 12.61
N LYS A 275 -10.55 8.46 13.23
CA LYS A 275 -9.41 9.26 12.79
C LYS A 275 -8.18 8.91 13.62
N GLU A 276 -7.05 8.71 12.97
CA GLU A 276 -5.76 8.42 13.61
C GLU A 276 -4.72 9.43 13.15
N PHE A 277 -4.38 10.38 14.02
CA PHE A 277 -3.35 11.38 13.80
C PHE A 277 -2.00 10.78 14.18
N LEU A 278 -1.08 10.65 13.24
CA LEU A 278 0.27 10.14 13.43
C LEU A 278 1.27 11.26 13.19
N TRP A 279 2.20 11.44 14.11
CA TRP A 279 3.22 12.47 13.96
C TRP A 279 4.63 11.94 14.16
N THR A 280 5.56 12.64 13.54
CA THR A 280 7.02 12.50 13.66
C THR A 280 7.64 13.86 13.96
N SER A 281 8.74 13.88 14.71
CA SER A 281 9.53 15.07 14.98
C SER A 281 11.00 14.76 14.79
N ASP A 282 11.63 15.56 13.91
CA ASP A 282 13.07 15.46 13.67
C ASP A 282 13.89 16.41 14.59
N ASP A 283 13.25 17.44 15.18
CA ASP A 283 13.94 18.57 15.86
C ASP A 283 13.28 19.03 17.18
N GLY A 284 12.80 18.12 18.03
CA GLY A 284 12.30 18.48 19.37
C GLY A 284 10.95 19.19 19.35
N SER A 285 10.02 18.64 18.57
CA SER A 285 8.60 18.95 18.58
C SER A 285 7.83 17.78 19.18
N SER A 286 6.78 18.03 19.95
CA SER A 286 5.93 17.00 20.54
C SER A 286 4.45 17.38 20.49
N LEU A 287 3.56 16.37 20.54
CA LEU A 287 2.10 16.54 20.53
C LEU A 287 1.52 15.69 21.67
N THR A 288 0.79 16.31 22.59
CA THR A 288 0.01 15.58 23.60
C THR A 288 -1.46 15.94 23.41
N ILE A 289 -2.31 14.92 23.53
CA ILE A 289 -3.74 15.01 23.32
C ILE A 289 -4.40 14.45 24.58
N THR A 290 -5.04 15.32 25.34
CA THR A 290 -5.77 15.01 26.57
C THR A 290 -7.27 14.91 26.26
N TRP A 291 -7.90 13.84 26.73
CA TRP A 291 -9.34 13.57 26.60
C TRP A 291 -10.04 13.88 27.93
N LYS A 292 -11.26 14.43 27.90
CA LYS A 292 -12.17 14.42 29.06
C LYS A 292 -12.90 13.09 29.15
#